data_AF-K1YPC2-F1
#
_entry.id   AF-K1YPC2-F1
#
_cell.length_a   1.000
_cell.length_b   1.000
_cell.length_c   1.000
_cell.angle_alpha   90.00
_cell.angle_beta   90.00
_cell.angle_gamma   90.00
#
_symmetry.space_group_name_H-M   'P 1'
#
loop_
_entity.id
_entity.type
_entity.pdbx_description
1 polymer ?
#
loop_
_entity_poly.entity_id
_entity_poly.type
_entity_poly.pdbx_seq_one_letter_code
_entity_poly.pdbx_strand_id
1 'polypeptide(L)'
;MLSLDRLELMAEYANNNDSYYKGMWYTHHIYSQGYTYEGRILGHYIGSDAEDLFLQARYNLETARFTLSYEQLRKEYPEKYDWENYQATALAELSEHTEVAFSVGYAREVESNTLLRIGLKHRF
;
A
#
# COMPACT_ATOMS: atom_id res chain seq x y z
N MET A 1 -23.10 13.16 13.53
CA MET A 1 -22.51 12.63 14.77
C MET A 1 -21.50 11.57 14.39
N LEU A 2 -20.28 11.61 14.91
CA LEU A 2 -19.27 10.57 14.67
C LEU A 2 -19.70 9.29 15.41
N SER A 3 -19.73 8.14 14.72
CA SER A 3 -20.01 6.82 15.30
C SER A 3 -18.90 5.85 14.95
N LEU A 4 -18.46 5.03 15.91
CA LEU A 4 -17.44 4.02 15.70
C LEU A 4 -17.92 2.88 14.78
N ASP A 5 -19.23 2.66 14.64
CA ASP A 5 -19.77 1.61 13.77
C ASP A 5 -19.48 1.85 12.27
N ARG A 6 -19.09 3.08 11.93
CA ARG A 6 -18.72 3.52 10.58
C ARG A 6 -17.20 3.54 10.36
N LEU A 7 -16.42 3.22 11.39
CA LEU A 7 -14.96 3.21 11.37
C LEU A 7 -14.44 1.79 11.12
N GLU A 8 -13.73 1.62 10.01
CA GLU A 8 -12.94 0.43 9.70
C GLU A 8 -11.46 0.72 9.98
N LEU A 9 -10.80 -0.20 10.67
CA LEU A 9 -9.36 -0.15 10.92
C LEU A 9 -8.70 -1.38 10.31
N MET A 10 -7.55 -1.19 9.67
CA MET A 10 -6.72 -2.26 9.14
C MET A 10 -5.27 -2.04 9.56
N ALA A 11 -4.62 -3.13 9.95
CA ALA A 11 -3.18 -3.18 10.18
C ALA A 11 -2.64 -4.45 9.53
N GLU A 12 -1.58 -4.30 8.75
CA GLU A 12 -0.87 -5.39 8.09
C GLU A 12 0.62 -5.24 8.39
N TYR A 13 1.28 -6.37 8.69
CA TYR A 13 2.71 -6.44 8.91
C TYR A 13 3.28 -7.64 8.15
N ALA A 14 4.33 -7.40 7.38
CA ALA A 14 5.06 -8.43 6.66
C ALA A 14 6.56 -8.35 6.97
N ASN A 15 7.21 -9.51 7.06
CA ASN A 15 8.65 -9.62 7.30
C ASN A 15 9.22 -10.77 6.47
N ASN A 16 10.02 -10.42 5.46
CA ASN A 16 10.73 -11.34 4.60
C ASN A 16 12.25 -11.32 4.87
N ASN A 17 12.68 -10.95 6.07
CA ASN A 17 14.07 -11.09 6.48
C ASN A 17 14.40 -12.55 6.80
N ASP A 18 15.56 -13.01 6.33
CA ASP A 18 16.18 -14.26 6.77
C ASP A 18 17.47 -13.92 7.53
N SER A 19 17.66 -14.51 8.70
CA SER A 19 18.77 -14.17 9.60
C SER A 19 20.12 -14.74 9.17
N TYR A 20 20.14 -15.69 8.23
CA TYR A 20 21.35 -16.41 7.83
C TYR A 20 21.77 -16.08 6.39
N TYR A 21 20.82 -15.83 5.49
CA TYR A 21 21.08 -15.70 4.07
C TYR A 21 20.26 -14.56 3.46
N LYS A 22 20.95 -13.59 2.86
CA LYS A 22 20.31 -12.52 2.08
C LYS A 22 19.72 -13.07 0.79
N GLY A 23 18.57 -12.56 0.39
CA GLY A 23 17.89 -12.87 -0.87
C GLY A 23 17.18 -14.22 -0.89
N MET A 24 16.91 -14.84 0.26
CA MET A 24 16.32 -16.19 0.31
C MET A 24 14.87 -16.24 -0.14
N TRP A 25 14.06 -15.27 0.28
CA TRP A 25 12.66 -15.23 -0.11
C TRP A 25 12.55 -15.09 -1.63
N TYR A 26 11.58 -15.79 -2.21
CA TYR A 26 11.30 -15.78 -3.66
C TYR A 26 12.44 -16.25 -4.57
N THR A 27 13.54 -16.80 -4.03
CA THR A 27 14.61 -17.41 -4.83
C THR A 27 14.58 -18.94 -4.72
N HIS A 28 15.05 -19.62 -5.77
CA HIS A 28 15.14 -21.07 -5.79
C HIS A 28 16.25 -21.52 -6.73
N HIS A 29 17.01 -22.55 -6.35
CA HIS A 29 18.17 -23.01 -7.13
C HIS A 29 17.78 -23.75 -8.42
N ILE A 30 16.62 -24.43 -8.44
CA ILE A 30 16.10 -25.11 -9.65
C ILE A 30 15.31 -24.15 -10.53
N TYR A 31 14.52 -23.26 -9.91
CA TYR A 31 13.72 -22.26 -10.62
C TYR A 31 14.51 -20.96 -10.59
N SER A 32 15.48 -20.83 -11.49
CA SER A 32 16.46 -19.73 -11.47
C SER A 32 15.86 -18.34 -11.68
N GLN A 33 14.64 -18.27 -12.22
CA GLN A 33 13.84 -17.03 -12.28
C GLN A 33 13.20 -16.68 -10.93
N GLY A 34 13.30 -17.54 -9.92
CA GLY A 34 12.65 -17.39 -8.64
C GLY A 34 11.14 -17.65 -8.71
N TYR A 35 10.44 -17.25 -7.65
CA TYR A 35 8.98 -17.25 -7.57
C TYR A 35 8.41 -16.03 -8.30
N THR A 36 8.62 -15.96 -9.61
CA THR A 36 8.27 -14.82 -10.46
C THR A 36 7.51 -15.24 -11.72
N TYR A 37 6.78 -14.28 -12.30
CA TYR A 37 6.18 -14.37 -13.63
C TYR A 37 6.47 -13.07 -14.37
N GLU A 38 7.06 -13.16 -15.57
CA GLU A 38 7.50 -12.00 -16.36
C GLU A 38 8.37 -11.00 -15.55
N GLY A 39 9.24 -11.54 -14.69
CA GLY A 39 10.13 -10.74 -13.83
C GLY A 39 9.44 -10.08 -12.63
N ARG A 40 8.15 -10.31 -12.41
CA ARG A 40 7.40 -9.80 -11.25
C ARG A 40 7.25 -10.89 -10.20
N ILE A 41 7.51 -10.53 -8.94
CA ILE A 41 7.31 -11.41 -7.79
C ILE A 41 5.84 -11.83 -7.73
N LEU A 42 5.60 -13.14 -7.60
CA LEU A 42 4.26 -13.73 -7.46
C LEU A 42 3.74 -13.75 -6.00
N GLY A 43 4.53 -13.21 -5.07
CA GLY A 43 4.20 -13.06 -3.65
C GLY A 43 4.06 -11.60 -3.21
N HIS A 44 4.45 -11.30 -1.98
CA HIS A 44 4.36 -9.94 -1.44
C HIS A 44 5.31 -9.01 -2.19
N TYR A 45 4.82 -7.81 -2.55
CA TYR A 45 5.52 -6.87 -3.43
C TYR A 45 6.86 -6.38 -2.84
N ILE A 46 7.02 -6.48 -1.52
CA ILE A 46 8.21 -6.04 -0.77
C ILE A 46 9.44 -6.87 -1.09
N GLY A 47 9.28 -8.06 -1.67
CA GLY A 47 10.38 -8.96 -2.02
C GLY A 47 11.15 -9.48 -0.80
N SER A 48 12.38 -9.93 -1.00
CA SER A 48 13.24 -10.50 0.04
C SER A 48 13.88 -9.42 0.92
N ASP A 49 14.22 -9.75 2.16
CA ASP A 49 14.96 -8.89 3.08
C ASP A 49 14.31 -7.51 3.26
N ALA A 50 13.00 -7.55 3.54
CA ALA A 50 12.17 -6.37 3.70
C ALA A 50 11.16 -6.56 4.82
N GLU A 51 10.85 -5.47 5.50
CA GLU A 51 9.77 -5.38 6.49
C GLU A 51 8.80 -4.30 6.04
N ASP A 52 7.51 -4.58 6.17
CA ASP A 52 6.46 -3.64 5.79
C ASP A 52 5.40 -3.55 6.88
N LEU A 53 4.99 -2.32 7.20
CA LEU A 53 3.91 -2.01 8.12
C LEU A 53 2.92 -1.10 7.41
N PHE A 54 1.70 -1.59 7.22
CA PHE A 54 0.61 -0.82 6.66
C PHE A 54 -0.51 -0.62 7.70
N LEU A 55 -0.93 0.63 7.87
CA LEU A 55 -2.03 1.02 8.74
C LEU A 55 -3.06 1.81 7.94
N GLN A 56 -4.35 1.53 8.16
CA GLN A 56 -5.45 2.28 7.55
C GLN A 56 -6.57 2.53 8.54
N ALA A 57 -7.11 3.74 8.49
CA ALA A 57 -8.39 4.09 9.08
C ALA A 57 -9.33 4.57 7.97
N ARG A 58 -10.51 3.98 7.89
CA ARG A 58 -11.54 4.34 6.92
C ARG A 58 -12.84 4.66 7.64
N TYR A 59 -13.45 5.78 7.28
CA TYR A 59 -14.73 6.20 7.81
C TYR A 59 -15.78 6.25 6.69
N ASN A 60 -16.86 5.49 6.85
CA ASN A 60 -17.92 5.34 5.85
C ASN A 60 -19.17 6.16 6.21
N LEU A 61 -19.48 7.16 5.39
CA LEU A 61 -20.76 7.86 5.37
C LEU A 61 -21.70 7.18 4.35
N GLU A 62 -22.95 7.62 4.29
CA GLU A 62 -23.94 7.05 3.37
C GLU A 62 -23.59 7.26 1.90
N THR A 63 -23.03 8.42 1.55
CA THR A 63 -22.67 8.79 0.17
C THR A 63 -21.21 9.22 0.04
N ALA A 64 -20.38 8.91 1.04
CA ALA A 64 -18.98 9.29 1.03
C ALA A 64 -18.12 8.37 1.88
N ARG A 65 -16.82 8.34 1.58
CA ARG A 65 -15.82 7.58 2.32
C ARG A 65 -14.56 8.42 2.48
N PHE A 66 -14.04 8.44 3.71
CA PHE A 66 -12.73 9.03 4.01
C PHE A 66 -11.77 7.92 4.39
N THR A 67 -10.57 7.93 3.84
CA THR A 67 -9.51 6.96 4.14
C THR A 67 -8.22 7.71 4.47
N LEU A 68 -7.61 7.36 5.59
CA LEU A 68 -6.25 7.72 5.95
C LEU A 68 -5.43 6.44 5.98
N SER A 69 -4.25 6.46 5.38
CA SER A 69 -3.32 5.34 5.46
C SER A 69 -1.89 5.80 5.68
N TYR A 70 -1.14 4.94 6.33
CA TYR A 70 0.29 5.03 6.55
C TYR A 70 0.93 3.71 6.14
N GLU A 71 2.06 3.78 5.47
CA GLU A 71 2.86 2.63 5.08
C GLU A 71 4.32 2.93 5.37
N GLN A 72 5.03 1.95 5.95
CA GLN A 72 6.46 2.01 6.15
C GLN A 72 7.09 0.71 5.67
N LEU A 73 7.90 0.83 4.62
CA LEU A 73 8.70 -0.25 4.07
C LEU A 73 10.17 0.00 4.43
N ARG A 74 10.80 -1.01 5.02
CA ARG A 74 12.24 -1.04 5.26
C ARG A 74 12.85 -2.16 4.44
N LYS A 75 13.79 -1.81 3.57
CA LYS A 75 14.49 -2.75 2.70
C LYS A 75 15.95 -2.85 3.12
N GLU A 76 16.47 -4.06 3.26
CA GLU A 76 17.89 -4.30 3.61
C GLU A 76 18.69 -4.86 2.42
N TYR A 77 18.03 -5.52 1.46
CA TYR A 77 18.66 -6.08 0.25
C TYR A 77 17.67 -6.12 -0.93
N PRO A 78 18.10 -5.90 -2.20
CA PRO A 78 19.47 -5.69 -2.66
C PRO A 78 20.04 -4.30 -2.34
N GLU A 79 19.18 -3.29 -2.27
CA GLU A 79 19.56 -1.93 -1.92
C GLU A 79 18.83 -1.53 -0.64
N LYS A 80 19.56 -0.91 0.27
CA LYS A 80 19.01 -0.49 1.56
C LYS A 80 18.28 0.84 1.40
N TYR A 81 16.99 0.85 1.74
CA TYR A 81 16.21 2.08 1.79
C TYR A 81 15.08 1.95 2.82
N ASP A 82 14.64 3.09 3.32
CA ASP A 82 13.42 3.24 4.09
C ASP A 82 12.45 4.11 3.27
N TRP A 83 11.22 3.64 3.13
CA TRP A 83 10.18 4.36 2.43
C TRP A 83 8.97 4.51 3.35
N GLU A 84 8.47 5.73 3.46
CA GLU A 84 7.24 6.03 4.19
C GLU A 84 6.23 6.70 3.25
N ASN A 85 4.97 6.31 3.37
CA ASN A 85 3.90 6.90 2.59
C ASN A 85 2.69 7.20 3.46
N TYR A 86 2.16 8.41 3.32
CA TYR A 86 0.98 8.91 3.99
C TYR A 86 -0.03 9.28 2.92
N GLN A 87 -1.25 8.76 3.02
CA GLN A 87 -2.30 9.07 2.06
C GLN A 87 -3.60 9.45 2.75
N ALA A 88 -4.24 10.50 2.23
CA ALA A 88 -5.60 10.87 2.57
C ALA A 88 -6.45 10.86 1.30
N THR A 89 -7.55 10.12 1.34
CA THR A 89 -8.49 9.99 0.22
C THR A 89 -9.91 10.30 0.69
N ALA A 90 -10.60 11.13 -0.08
CA ALA A 90 -12.04 11.38 0.04
C ALA A 90 -12.73 10.88 -1.24
N LEU A 91 -13.72 10.02 -1.08
CA LEU A 91 -14.58 9.55 -2.16
C LEU A 91 -16.01 10.02 -1.88
N ALA A 92 -16.68 10.54 -2.90
CA ALA A 92 -18.08 10.93 -2.85
C ALA A 92 -18.87 10.24 -3.96
N GLU A 93 -20.00 9.65 -3.60
CA GLU A 93 -20.98 9.10 -4.52
C GLU A 93 -21.93 10.23 -4.93
N LEU A 94 -21.88 10.62 -6.21
CA LEU A 94 -22.75 11.67 -6.76
C LEU A 94 -24.11 11.10 -7.19
N SER A 95 -24.13 9.83 -7.57
CA SER A 95 -25.33 9.04 -7.88
C SER A 95 -25.00 7.55 -7.76
N GLU A 96 -25.98 6.67 -7.92
CA GLU A 96 -25.78 5.21 -7.95
C GLU A 96 -24.78 4.75 -9.03
N HIS A 97 -24.50 5.59 -10.03
CA HIS A 97 -23.66 5.27 -11.18
C HIS A 97 -22.39 6.12 -11.23
N THR A 98 -22.21 7.11 -10.36
CA THR A 98 -21.12 8.09 -10.48
C THR A 98 -20.42 8.32 -9.15
N GLU A 99 -19.11 8.11 -9.15
CA GLU A 99 -18.22 8.30 -8.00
C GLU A 99 -17.11 9.30 -8.36
N VAL A 100 -16.78 10.21 -7.45
CA VAL A 100 -15.61 11.09 -7.55
C VAL A 100 -14.67 10.80 -6.39
N ALA A 101 -13.37 10.73 -6.68
CA ALA A 101 -12.33 10.54 -5.68
C ALA A 101 -11.30 11.67 -5.75
N PHE A 102 -10.93 12.20 -4.60
CA PHE A 102 -9.80 13.09 -4.41
C PHE A 102 -8.80 12.43 -3.47
N SER A 103 -7.52 12.40 -3.82
CA SER A 103 -6.46 11.85 -2.97
C SER A 103 -5.25 12.75 -2.95
N VAL A 104 -4.68 12.92 -1.75
CA VAL A 104 -3.35 13.50 -1.54
C VAL A 104 -2.47 12.45 -0.88
N GLY A 105 -1.28 12.27 -1.42
CA GLY A 105 -0.25 11.39 -0.90
C GLY A 105 1.05 12.16 -0.67
N TYR A 106 1.76 11.80 0.38
CA TYR A 106 3.12 12.25 0.64
C TYR A 106 3.98 11.02 0.89
N ALA A 107 4.99 10.84 0.04
CA ALA A 107 5.94 9.75 0.12
C ALA A 107 7.34 10.29 0.39
N ARG A 108 8.08 9.62 1.27
CA ARG A 108 9.45 9.97 1.63
C ARG A 108 10.35 8.75 1.49
N GLU A 109 11.40 8.89 0.69
CA GLU A 109 12.53 7.96 0.60
C GLU A 109 13.83 8.79 0.74
N VAL A 110 14.67 8.83 -0.31
CA VAL A 110 15.81 9.75 -0.45
C VAL A 110 15.35 11.16 -0.81
N GLU A 111 14.36 11.27 -1.70
CA GLU A 111 13.66 12.52 -2.04
C GLU A 111 12.19 12.42 -1.59
N SER A 112 11.59 13.56 -1.27
CA SER A 112 10.17 13.62 -0.88
C SER A 112 9.31 13.94 -2.09
N ASN A 113 8.23 13.17 -2.27
CA ASN A 113 7.29 13.34 -3.36
C ASN A 113 5.88 13.59 -2.80
N THR A 114 5.21 14.62 -3.33
CA THR A 114 3.80 14.88 -3.05
C THR A 114 2.99 14.53 -4.30
N LEU A 115 1.95 13.72 -4.13
CA LEU A 115 1.10 13.27 -5.22
C LEU A 115 -0.35 13.70 -4.99
N LEU A 116 -0.94 14.36 -5.98
CA LEU A 116 -2.35 14.72 -5.99
C LEU A 116 -3.05 13.92 -7.10
N ARG A 117 -4.18 13.28 -6.76
CA ARG A 117 -4.99 12.51 -7.71
C ARG A 117 -6.45 12.93 -7.62
N ILE A 118 -7.07 13.11 -8.78
CA ILE A 118 -8.50 13.30 -8.94
C ILE A 118 -8.99 12.21 -9.88
N GLY A 119 -10.04 11.48 -9.49
CA GLY A 119 -10.63 10.40 -10.27
C GLY A 119 -12.14 10.57 -10.38
N LEU A 120 -12.67 10.18 -11.54
CA LEU A 120 -14.10 10.06 -11.80
C LEU A 120 -14.36 8.65 -12.32
N LYS A 121 -15.34 7.96 -11.74
CA LYS A 121 -15.79 6.66 -12.20
C LYS A 121 -17.29 6.72 -12.50
N HIS A 122 -17.66 6.30 -13.70
CA HIS A 122 -19.06 6.19 -14.12
C HIS A 122 -19.35 4.78 -14.62
N ARG A 123 -20.49 4.20 -14.23
CA ARG A 123 -20.94 2.88 -14.67
C ARG A 123 -22.12 3.05 -15.62
N PHE A 124 -22.07 2.37 -16.77
CA PHE A 124 -23.10 2.36 -17.80
C PHE A 124 -23.97 1.11 -17.72
#